data_AF-A0A2Z4K0X2-F1
#
_entry.id   AF-A0A2Z4K0X2-F1
#
_cell.length_a   1.000
_cell.length_b   1.000
_cell.length_c   1.000
_cell.angle_alpha   90.00
_cell.angle_beta   90.00
_cell.angle_gamma   90.00
#
_symmetry.space_group_name_H-M   'P 1'
#
loop_
_entity.id
_entity.type
_entity.pdbx_description
1 polymer ?
#
loop_
_entity_poly.entity_id
_entity_poly.type
_entity_poly.pdbx_seq_one_letter_code
_entity_poly.pdbx_strand_id
1 'polypeptide(L)'
;MHNAIKGAGIGIICLCVYFGITSVGSVSLPSDRKASDQSDPVVEEVAVAQTEPAPTTPLEQAIIHAFSGDKQRSPEEQQKWLQSVDYVSASINVKGYLCAAPIESAKVDADHYGIGCITNRDGTGRSNYLVNFRNGNVQPI
;
A
#
# COMPACT_ATOMS: atom_id res chain seq x y z
N MET A 1 -22.89 -49.89 -18.82
CA MET A 1 -21.49 -50.27 -18.57
C MET A 1 -21.13 -49.75 -17.19
N HIS A 2 -21.17 -50.64 -16.21
CA HIS A 2 -20.87 -50.35 -14.80
C HIS A 2 -19.40 -50.69 -14.56
N ASN A 3 -18.66 -49.80 -13.90
CA ASN A 3 -17.40 -50.17 -13.24
C ASN A 3 -17.34 -49.47 -11.89
N ALA A 4 -17.44 -50.27 -10.84
CA ALA A 4 -17.10 -49.94 -9.48
C ALA A 4 -15.89 -50.80 -9.10
N ILE A 5 -14.82 -50.18 -8.60
CA ILE A 5 -13.80 -50.88 -7.81
C ILE A 5 -13.59 -50.08 -6.53
N LYS A 6 -13.82 -50.79 -5.42
CA LYS A 6 -13.57 -50.42 -4.02
C LYS A 6 -12.07 -50.47 -3.73
N GLY A 7 -11.59 -49.60 -2.84
CA GLY A 7 -10.28 -49.72 -2.22
C GLY A 7 -10.23 -48.96 -0.89
N ALA A 8 -10.35 -49.71 0.21
CA ALA A 8 -10.22 -49.23 1.58
C ALA A 8 -8.73 -49.09 1.97
N GLY A 9 -8.40 -48.10 2.80
CA GLY A 9 -7.08 -47.92 3.38
C GLY A 9 -7.14 -47.09 4.65
N ILE A 10 -7.20 -47.79 5.78
CA ILE A 10 -7.16 -47.29 7.17
C ILE A 10 -5.72 -46.89 7.51
N GLY A 11 -5.52 -45.73 8.14
CA GLY A 11 -4.22 -45.28 8.64
C GLY A 11 -4.37 -44.21 9.71
N ILE A 12 -4.49 -44.67 10.96
CA ILE A 12 -4.72 -43.92 12.19
C ILE A 12 -3.38 -43.84 12.97
N ILE A 13 -3.11 -42.68 13.58
CA ILE A 13 -2.37 -42.41 14.84
C ILE A 13 -0.85 -42.07 14.86
N CYS A 14 -0.61 -40.97 15.60
CA CYS A 14 0.54 -40.53 16.44
C CYS A 14 1.89 -40.17 15.82
N LEU A 15 2.37 -38.95 16.11
CA LEU A 15 3.11 -38.80 17.38
C LEU A 15 3.14 -37.34 17.90
N CYS A 16 3.11 -37.28 19.22
CA CYS A 16 2.98 -36.12 20.08
C CYS A 16 4.20 -35.19 20.06
N VAL A 17 3.98 -33.87 20.09
CA VAL A 17 5.00 -32.95 20.61
C VAL A 17 4.43 -32.31 21.87
N TYR A 18 4.76 -32.95 22.99
CA TYR A 18 4.53 -32.48 24.35
C TYR A 18 5.92 -32.26 24.95
N PHE A 19 6.36 -31.02 25.07
CA PHE A 19 7.53 -30.60 25.85
C PHE A 19 7.36 -29.09 26.04
N GLY A 20 7.32 -28.50 27.22
CA GLY A 20 7.56 -28.95 28.59
C GLY A 20 7.79 -27.66 29.37
N ILE A 21 6.94 -27.35 30.35
CA ILE A 21 7.09 -26.19 31.23
C ILE A 21 8.07 -26.59 32.34
N THR A 22 9.17 -25.84 32.54
CA THR A 22 9.88 -25.82 33.83
C THR A 22 10.46 -24.43 34.14
N SER A 23 10.04 -23.93 35.30
CA SER A 23 10.42 -22.72 36.04
C SER A 23 11.86 -22.71 36.56
N VAL A 24 12.47 -21.52 36.71
CA VAL A 24 13.30 -20.94 37.82
C VAL A 24 14.17 -19.80 37.22
N GLY A 25 14.50 -18.66 37.82
CA GLY A 25 14.36 -18.12 39.17
C GLY A 25 14.94 -16.68 39.18
N SER A 26 14.70 -15.94 40.26
CA SER A 26 15.24 -14.59 40.49
C SER A 26 16.67 -14.60 41.05
N VAL A 27 17.31 -13.42 41.04
CA VAL A 27 18.26 -12.84 42.03
C VAL A 27 19.65 -12.39 41.48
N SER A 28 19.83 -11.05 41.57
CA SER A 28 21.00 -10.18 41.84
C SER A 28 22.22 -10.02 40.93
N LEU A 29 22.56 -8.73 40.78
CA LEU A 29 23.78 -8.10 40.23
C LEU A 29 25.08 -8.57 40.90
N PRO A 30 26.23 -8.28 40.26
CA PRO A 30 27.13 -7.29 40.86
C PRO A 30 27.82 -6.30 39.89
N SER A 31 27.95 -5.07 40.41
CA SER A 31 29.05 -4.07 40.39
C SER A 31 29.91 -3.73 39.15
N ASP A 32 30.07 -2.42 39.01
CA ASP A 32 31.27 -1.65 38.61
C ASP A 32 31.78 -1.72 37.17
N ARG A 33 31.39 -0.72 36.37
CA ARG A 33 32.35 0.08 35.59
C ARG A 33 32.03 1.57 35.67
N LYS A 34 33.00 2.30 36.21
CA LYS A 34 33.11 3.76 36.21
C LYS A 34 33.64 4.24 34.85
N ALA A 35 33.24 5.45 34.47
CA ALA A 35 33.78 6.32 33.43
C ALA A 35 33.36 6.05 31.97
N SER A 36 32.44 6.86 31.46
CA SER A 36 32.83 7.89 30.49
C SER A 36 31.80 9.02 30.45
N ASP A 37 32.30 10.23 30.63
CA ASP A 37 31.65 11.50 30.34
C ASP A 37 31.64 11.66 28.81
N GLN A 38 30.45 11.59 28.20
CA GLN A 38 30.20 12.21 26.90
C GLN A 38 28.69 12.35 26.75
N SER A 39 28.17 13.48 27.22
CA SER A 39 26.84 13.93 26.82
C SER A 39 26.92 14.34 25.35
N ASP A 40 26.71 13.39 24.44
CA ASP A 40 26.30 13.71 23.08
C ASP A 40 24.89 14.32 23.18
N PRO A 41 24.68 15.60 22.80
CA PRO A 41 23.32 16.06 22.60
C PRO A 41 22.74 15.21 21.47
N VAL A 42 21.73 14.43 21.83
CA VAL A 42 20.87 13.70 20.90
C VAL A 42 20.55 14.62 19.73
N VAL A 43 20.89 14.14 18.54
CA VAL A 43 20.50 14.70 17.26
C VAL A 43 18.98 14.79 17.25
N GLU A 44 18.44 15.96 17.59
CA GLU A 44 17.06 16.30 17.28
C GLU A 44 17.08 16.76 15.82
N GLU A 45 17.17 15.79 14.90
CA GLU A 45 16.72 15.99 13.55
C GLU A 45 15.22 16.22 13.66
N VAL A 46 14.84 17.49 13.78
CA VAL A 46 13.49 17.94 13.55
C VAL A 46 13.25 17.68 12.07
N ALA A 47 12.84 16.44 11.76
CA ALA A 47 12.15 16.15 10.54
C ALA A 47 10.94 17.07 10.53
N VAL A 48 11.07 18.21 9.85
CA VAL A 48 9.94 19.02 9.46
C VAL A 48 9.15 18.09 8.56
N ALA A 49 8.18 17.38 9.16
CA ALA A 49 7.13 16.72 8.43
C ALA A 49 6.50 17.83 7.60
N GLN A 50 6.89 17.89 6.33
CA GLN A 50 6.21 18.70 5.34
C GLN A 50 4.79 18.21 5.37
N THR A 51 3.95 18.93 6.11
CA THR A 51 2.53 18.70 6.14
C THR A 51 2.07 19.24 4.80
N GLU A 52 2.21 18.41 3.74
CA GLU A 52 1.43 18.64 2.53
C GLU A 52 -0.01 18.85 3.02
N PRO A 53 -0.67 19.95 2.60
CA PRO A 53 -2.03 20.20 3.02
C PRO A 53 -2.84 18.95 2.76
N ALA A 54 -3.47 18.42 3.82
CA ALA A 54 -4.22 17.18 3.72
C ALA A 54 -5.18 17.30 2.53
N PRO A 55 -5.18 16.33 1.61
CA PRO A 55 -5.98 16.41 0.40
C PRO A 55 -7.46 16.64 0.74
N THR A 56 -8.02 17.67 0.11
CA THR A 56 -9.29 18.27 0.50
C THR A 56 -10.49 17.60 -0.15
N THR A 57 -10.28 16.85 -1.23
CA THR A 57 -11.34 16.15 -1.96
C THR A 57 -11.09 14.64 -2.02
N PRO A 58 -12.16 13.82 -2.15
CA PRO A 58 -12.02 12.37 -2.32
C PRO A 58 -11.18 11.99 -3.55
N LEU A 59 -11.28 12.75 -4.64
CA LEU A 59 -10.50 12.50 -5.85
C LEU A 59 -9.02 12.85 -5.67
N GLU A 60 -8.70 13.97 -5.03
CA GLU A 60 -7.32 14.33 -4.69
C GLU A 60 -6.68 13.27 -3.78
N GLN A 61 -7.42 12.81 -2.76
CA GLN A 61 -7.00 11.71 -1.88
C GLN A 61 -6.70 10.44 -2.66
N ALA A 62 -7.60 10.04 -3.57
CA ALA A 62 -7.42 8.85 -4.38
C ALA A 62 -6.20 8.97 -5.30
N ILE A 63 -5.96 10.13 -5.90
CA ILE A 63 -4.77 10.36 -6.75
C ILE A 63 -3.49 10.25 -5.90
N ILE A 64 -3.41 10.94 -4.77
CA ILE A 64 -2.23 10.88 -3.90
C ILE A 64 -1.97 9.45 -3.42
N HIS A 65 -3.01 8.75 -2.99
CA HIS A 65 -2.87 7.36 -2.52
C HIS A 65 -2.46 6.42 -3.65
N ALA A 66 -3.05 6.55 -4.84
CA ALA A 66 -2.76 5.72 -6.01
C ALA A 66 -1.34 5.92 -6.57
N PHE A 67 -0.70 7.06 -6.32
CA PHE A 67 0.61 7.36 -6.92
C PHE A 67 1.70 7.72 -5.91
N SER A 68 1.45 7.53 -4.61
CA SER A 68 2.49 7.60 -3.60
C SER A 68 3.59 6.58 -3.89
N GLY A 69 4.85 7.01 -3.82
CA GLY A 69 6.02 6.27 -4.32
C GLY A 69 6.44 5.03 -3.52
N ASP A 70 5.56 4.45 -2.70
CA ASP A 70 5.94 3.32 -1.85
C ASP A 70 6.13 2.03 -2.65
N LYS A 71 7.33 1.47 -2.53
CA LYS A 71 7.76 0.26 -3.26
C LYS A 71 7.40 -1.03 -2.53
N GLN A 72 6.90 -0.98 -1.31
CA GLN A 72 6.50 -2.16 -0.53
C GLN A 72 5.24 -1.84 0.27
N ARG A 73 4.08 -2.13 -0.33
CA ARG A 73 2.79 -2.04 0.35
C ARG A 73 2.50 -3.36 1.06
N SER A 74 2.06 -3.29 2.31
CA SER A 74 1.40 -4.44 2.96
C SER A 74 0.15 -4.86 2.19
N PRO A 75 -0.40 -6.07 2.41
CA PRO A 75 -1.63 -6.51 1.74
C PRO A 75 -2.81 -5.54 1.92
N GLU A 76 -2.93 -4.92 3.09
CA GLU A 76 -3.99 -3.96 3.41
C GLU A 76 -3.80 -2.64 2.65
N GLU A 77 -2.56 -2.15 2.56
CA GLU A 77 -2.22 -0.94 1.80
C GLU A 77 -2.37 -1.16 0.29
N GLN A 78 -2.04 -2.36 -0.18
CA GLN A 78 -2.22 -2.75 -1.57
C GLN A 78 -3.70 -2.71 -1.96
N GLN A 79 -4.60 -3.17 -1.10
CA GLN A 79 -6.03 -3.12 -1.37
C GLN A 79 -6.56 -1.68 -1.42
N LYS A 80 -6.14 -0.81 -0.49
CA LYS A 80 -6.47 0.62 -0.53
C LYS A 80 -5.92 1.30 -1.78
N TRP A 81 -4.73 0.89 -2.20
CA TRP A 81 -4.09 1.38 -3.42
C TRP A 81 -4.89 1.02 -4.66
N LEU A 82 -5.29 -0.24 -4.80
CA LEU A 82 -6.14 -0.69 -5.90
C LEU A 82 -7.48 0.07 -5.94
N GLN A 83 -8.13 0.23 -4.78
CA GLN A 83 -9.37 1.02 -4.68
C GLN A 83 -9.18 2.47 -5.14
N SER A 84 -8.03 3.07 -4.83
CA SER A 84 -7.70 4.43 -5.23
C SER A 84 -7.46 4.54 -6.73
N VAL A 85 -6.72 3.59 -7.31
CA VAL A 85 -6.51 3.46 -8.76
C VAL A 85 -7.85 3.30 -9.50
N ASP A 86 -8.72 2.43 -9.01
CA ASP A 86 -10.05 2.19 -9.58
C ASP A 86 -10.92 3.45 -9.51
N TYR A 87 -10.86 4.18 -8.40
CA TYR A 87 -11.60 5.43 -8.24
C TYR A 87 -11.14 6.51 -9.25
N VAL A 88 -9.83 6.66 -9.46
CA VAL A 88 -9.27 7.60 -10.45
C VAL A 88 -9.70 7.20 -11.86
N SER A 89 -9.56 5.92 -12.20
CA SER A 89 -10.00 5.36 -13.48
C SER A 89 -11.48 5.62 -13.75
N ALA A 90 -12.34 5.30 -12.77
CA ALA A 90 -13.77 5.56 -12.85
C ALA A 90 -14.08 7.05 -13.04
N SER A 91 -13.41 7.92 -12.29
CA SER A 91 -13.60 9.38 -12.39
C SER A 91 -13.28 9.93 -13.78
N ILE A 92 -12.27 9.38 -14.45
CA ILE A 92 -11.95 9.72 -15.85
C ILE A 92 -13.02 9.17 -16.80
N ASN A 93 -13.43 7.92 -16.61
CA ASN A 93 -14.40 7.24 -17.46
C ASN A 93 -15.81 7.87 -17.40
N VAL A 94 -16.27 8.34 -16.23
CA VAL A 94 -17.58 9.00 -16.11
C VAL A 94 -17.65 10.33 -16.85
N LYS A 95 -16.51 10.92 -17.23
CA LYS A 95 -16.45 12.12 -18.07
C LYS A 95 -16.43 11.80 -19.57
N GLY A 96 -16.56 10.53 -19.95
CA GLY A 96 -16.63 10.09 -21.34
C GLY A 96 -15.28 9.77 -21.98
N TYR A 97 -14.21 9.70 -21.18
CA TYR A 97 -12.87 9.31 -21.65
C TYR A 97 -12.59 7.82 -21.45
N LEU A 98 -11.52 7.33 -22.06
CA LEU A 98 -11.09 5.94 -21.93
C LEU A 98 -9.85 5.84 -21.04
N CYS A 99 -10.03 5.29 -19.85
CA CYS A 99 -8.95 4.96 -18.95
C CYS A 99 -9.16 3.56 -18.38
N ALA A 100 -8.40 2.59 -18.88
CA ALA A 100 -8.42 1.22 -18.37
C ALA A 100 -7.59 1.10 -17.09
N ALA A 101 -6.38 1.65 -17.10
CA ALA A 101 -5.49 1.65 -15.94
C ALA A 101 -4.61 2.92 -15.93
N PRO A 102 -4.73 3.78 -14.90
CA PRO A 102 -3.84 4.92 -14.78
C PRO A 102 -2.48 4.45 -14.28
N ILE A 103 -1.41 5.01 -14.85
CA ILE A 103 -0.03 4.48 -14.72
C ILE A 103 0.98 5.51 -14.26
N GLU A 104 0.62 6.79 -14.31
CA GLU A 104 1.47 7.89 -13.86
C GLU A 104 0.58 9.04 -13.39
N SER A 105 1.07 9.79 -12.41
CA SER A 105 0.50 11.09 -12.06
C SER A 105 1.58 12.11 -11.79
N ALA A 106 1.28 13.36 -12.11
CA ALA A 106 2.07 14.51 -11.73
C ALA A 106 1.14 15.65 -11.35
N LYS A 107 1.42 16.35 -10.25
CA LYS A 107 0.71 17.59 -9.93
C LYS A 107 1.12 18.65 -10.96
N VAL A 108 0.15 19.21 -11.66
CA VAL A 108 0.38 20.20 -12.73
C VAL A 108 0.25 21.61 -12.19
N ASP A 109 -0.79 21.86 -11.39
CA ASP A 109 -1.02 23.14 -10.74
C ASP A 109 -1.76 22.96 -9.40
N ALA A 110 -2.33 24.05 -8.87
CA ALA A 110 -3.03 24.04 -7.59
C ALA A 110 -4.24 23.09 -7.57
N ASP A 111 -4.89 22.87 -8.71
CA ASP A 111 -6.20 22.22 -8.82
C ASP A 111 -6.20 21.00 -9.76
N HIS A 112 -5.10 20.78 -10.50
CA HIS A 112 -5.01 19.72 -11.50
C HIS A 112 -3.86 18.75 -11.28
N TYR A 113 -4.15 17.47 -11.55
CA TYR A 113 -3.15 16.44 -11.79
C TYR A 113 -3.17 16.03 -13.26
N GLY A 114 -1.99 15.85 -13.84
CA GLY A 114 -1.82 15.14 -15.10
C GLY A 114 -1.75 13.65 -14.81
N ILE A 115 -2.66 12.88 -15.40
CA ILE A 115 -2.76 11.43 -15.24
C ILE A 115 -2.53 10.78 -16.59
N GLY A 116 -1.48 9.97 -16.71
CA GLY A 116 -1.29 9.10 -17.88
C GLY A 116 -2.03 7.79 -17.68
N CYS A 117 -2.70 7.32 -18.72
CA CYS A 117 -3.54 6.15 -18.66
C CYS A 117 -3.40 5.24 -19.87
N ILE A 118 -3.45 3.94 -19.62
CA ILE A 118 -3.65 2.91 -20.65
C ILE A 118 -5.11 2.91 -21.06
N THR A 119 -5.39 2.93 -22.37
CA THR A 119 -6.78 3.03 -22.87
C THR A 119 -7.40 1.68 -23.19
N ASN A 120 -6.59 0.65 -23.49
CA ASN A 120 -7.06 -0.68 -23.85
C ASN A 120 -6.78 -1.71 -22.74
N ARG A 121 -7.63 -2.73 -22.62
CA ARG A 121 -7.49 -3.78 -21.58
C ARG A 121 -6.28 -4.70 -21.78
N ASP A 122 -5.74 -4.77 -22.98
CA ASP A 122 -4.56 -5.56 -23.32
C ASP A 122 -3.23 -4.88 -22.92
N GLY A 123 -3.29 -3.72 -22.26
CA GLY A 123 -2.11 -2.96 -21.87
C GLY A 123 -1.61 -1.99 -22.95
N THR A 124 -2.30 -1.90 -24.10
CA THR A 124 -1.93 -1.02 -25.20
C THR A 124 -2.73 0.28 -25.21
N GLY A 125 -2.29 1.23 -26.04
CA GLY A 125 -2.90 2.55 -26.12
C GLY A 125 -2.55 3.41 -24.90
N ARG A 126 -2.25 4.69 -25.14
CA ARG A 126 -1.92 5.64 -24.09
C ARG A 126 -2.63 6.95 -24.35
N SER A 127 -3.10 7.58 -23.28
CA SER A 127 -3.64 8.94 -23.32
C SER A 127 -3.31 9.64 -22.01
N ASN A 128 -3.13 10.95 -22.08
CA ASN A 128 -2.86 11.78 -20.92
C ASN A 128 -4.08 12.67 -20.65
N TYR A 129 -4.43 12.80 -19.39
CA TYR A 129 -5.60 13.55 -18.95
C TYR A 129 -5.20 14.57 -17.91
N LEU A 130 -5.71 15.79 -18.03
CA LEU A 130 -5.70 16.79 -16.98
C LEU A 130 -6.97 16.62 -16.15
N VAL A 131 -6.81 16.28 -14.87
CA VAL A 131 -7.91 16.00 -13.94
C VAL A 131 -7.96 17.10 -12.90
N ASN A 132 -9.02 17.90 -12.92
CA ASN A 132 -9.31 18.86 -11.86
C ASN A 132 -9.92 18.13 -10.66
N PHE A 133 -9.19 18.05 -9.55
CA PHE A 133 -9.65 17.26 -8.41
C PHE A 133 -10.76 17.95 -7.61
N ARG A 134 -10.93 19.28 -7.75
CA ARG A 134 -11.96 20.04 -7.04
C ARG A 134 -13.36 19.81 -7.59
N ASN A 135 -13.49 19.86 -8.91
CA ASN A 135 -14.78 19.74 -9.59
C ASN A 135 -14.93 18.46 -10.43
N GLY A 136 -13.88 17.62 -10.47
CA GLY A 136 -13.84 16.37 -11.20
C GLY A 136 -13.80 16.54 -12.72
N ASN A 137 -13.57 17.74 -13.25
CA ASN A 137 -13.44 17.96 -14.69
C ASN A 137 -12.21 17.21 -15.25
N VAL A 138 -12.33 16.65 -16.44
CA VAL A 138 -11.27 15.91 -17.10
C VAL A 138 -11.13 16.41 -18.53
N GLN A 139 -9.89 16.66 -18.96
CA GLN A 139 -9.56 17.15 -20.29
C GLN A 139 -8.41 16.33 -20.87
N PRO A 140 -8.41 15.97 -22.16
CA PRO A 140 -7.26 15.34 -22.80
C PRO A 140 -6.13 16.35 -22.97
N ILE A 141 -4.88 15.87 -22.89
CA ILE A 141 -3.65 16.65 -23.12
C ILE A 141 -2.99 16.19 -24.42
#